data_AF-A0A959B1L7-F1
#
_entry.id   AF-A0A959B1L7-F1
#
_cell.length_a   1.000
_cell.length_b   1.000
_cell.length_c   1.000
_cell.angle_alpha   90.00
_cell.angle_beta   90.00
_cell.angle_gamma   90.00
#
_symmetry.space_group_name_H-M   'P 1'
#
loop_
_entity.id
_entity.type
_entity.pdbx_description
1 polymer ?
#
loop_
_entity_poly.entity_id
_entity_poly.type
_entity_poly.pdbx_seq_one_letter_code
_entity_poly.pdbx_strand_id
1 'polypeptide(L)'
;DLPNLPRYIKESNWEKPYMVTEWGATGHWEVPKTEWEAPIELNSSAKADAYLERYQKAIEPYKDQCIGSYVFLWGQKQERTPTWYGIFLESGEETESVDVMHYIWNGQWPENRTPRLDSFLLEGKTAYDNVYLEPGKMYSAQVASTDPDGDALAYKWEIMPESKDLGDGGDFESTPEAIPGLFEGEPAAEAPFKAPAESGAYRLFVYVFDGKGHAAHANIPFFVKE
;
A
#
# COMPACT_ATOMS: atom_id res chain seq x y z
N ASP A 1 -9.76 -12.68 7.43
CA ASP A 1 -8.61 -13.44 7.95
C ASP A 1 -8.40 -14.74 7.16
N LEU A 2 -7.75 -14.61 5.98
CA LEU A 2 -7.51 -15.73 5.06
C LEU A 2 -6.52 -16.78 5.62
N PRO A 3 -5.40 -16.41 6.28
CA PRO A 3 -4.47 -17.40 6.83
C PRO A 3 -5.09 -18.41 7.80
N ASN A 4 -6.16 -18.02 8.51
CA ASN A 4 -6.89 -18.91 9.42
C ASN A 4 -7.99 -19.76 8.74
N LEU A 5 -8.31 -19.52 7.46
CA LEU A 5 -9.36 -20.24 6.74
C LEU A 5 -9.22 -21.77 6.80
N PRO A 6 -8.04 -22.37 6.62
CA PRO A 6 -7.91 -23.83 6.68
C PRO A 6 -8.34 -24.43 8.02
N ARG A 7 -8.06 -23.71 9.12
CA ARG A 7 -8.50 -24.11 10.45
C ARG A 7 -10.02 -24.10 10.55
N TYR A 8 -10.68 -23.04 10.07
CA TYR A 8 -12.13 -22.92 10.09
C TYR A 8 -12.83 -23.99 9.25
N ILE A 9 -12.31 -24.30 8.06
CA ILE A 9 -12.85 -25.38 7.21
C ILE A 9 -12.79 -26.71 7.96
N LYS A 10 -11.64 -27.03 8.57
CA LYS A 10 -11.46 -28.24 9.37
C LYS A 10 -12.41 -28.30 10.57
N GLU A 11 -12.53 -27.22 11.34
CA GLU A 11 -13.41 -27.14 12.51
C GLU A 11 -14.89 -27.27 12.16
N SER A 12 -15.28 -26.81 10.96
CA SER A 12 -16.65 -26.92 10.47
C SER A 12 -17.02 -28.33 9.97
N ASN A 13 -16.05 -29.25 9.84
CA ASN A 13 -16.20 -30.54 9.16
C ASN A 13 -16.76 -30.41 7.73
N TRP A 14 -16.43 -29.32 7.04
CA TRP A 14 -16.82 -29.12 5.65
C TRP A 14 -15.90 -29.94 4.75
N GLU A 15 -16.46 -30.94 4.07
CA GLU A 15 -15.70 -31.86 3.19
C GLU A 15 -15.91 -31.58 1.70
N LYS A 16 -16.84 -30.68 1.34
CA LYS A 16 -17.15 -30.36 -0.06
C LYS A 16 -16.20 -29.29 -0.62
N PRO A 17 -16.14 -29.13 -1.95
CA PRO A 17 -15.42 -28.02 -2.55
C PRO A 17 -15.88 -26.64 -2.03
N TYR A 18 -14.97 -25.67 -1.96
CA TYR A 18 -15.26 -24.28 -1.63
C TYR A 18 -14.40 -23.33 -2.47
N MET A 19 -14.80 -22.07 -2.54
CA MET A 19 -14.05 -21.00 -3.20
C MET A 19 -13.84 -19.86 -2.22
N VAL A 20 -12.65 -19.23 -2.27
CA VAL A 20 -12.40 -17.98 -1.53
C VAL A 20 -12.92 -16.82 -2.37
N THR A 21 -14.16 -16.41 -2.13
CA THR A 21 -14.82 -15.43 -3.00
C THR A 21 -14.30 -14.01 -2.85
N GLU A 22 -13.51 -13.74 -1.81
CA GLU A 22 -12.85 -12.44 -1.61
C GLU A 22 -11.63 -12.60 -0.69
N TRP A 23 -10.49 -12.07 -1.11
CA TRP A 23 -9.29 -11.94 -0.29
C TRP A 23 -8.38 -10.86 -0.87
N GLY A 24 -7.58 -10.21 -0.03
CA GLY A 24 -6.86 -9.02 -0.46
C GLY A 24 -5.72 -8.60 0.44
N ALA A 25 -5.44 -7.30 0.43
CA ALA A 25 -4.46 -6.65 1.30
C ALA A 25 -4.86 -6.73 2.79
N THR A 26 -3.91 -6.37 3.66
CA THR A 26 -4.13 -6.37 5.12
C THR A 26 -5.15 -5.30 5.50
N GLY A 27 -6.15 -5.66 6.29
CA GLY A 27 -7.18 -4.74 6.75
C GLY A 27 -6.58 -3.61 7.60
N HIS A 28 -7.12 -2.39 7.48
CA HIS A 28 -6.67 -1.25 8.27
C HIS A 28 -6.89 -1.40 9.79
N TRP A 29 -7.73 -2.35 10.20
CA TRP A 29 -7.93 -2.74 11.61
C TRP A 29 -6.91 -3.77 12.11
N GLU A 30 -6.11 -4.37 11.22
CA GLU A 30 -5.12 -5.42 11.54
C GLU A 30 -3.70 -4.85 11.69
N VAL A 31 -3.50 -3.57 11.38
CA VAL A 31 -2.19 -2.91 11.40
C VAL A 31 -1.99 -2.05 12.65
N PRO A 32 -0.73 -1.80 13.06
CA PRO A 32 -0.43 -0.79 14.06
C PRO A 32 -0.94 0.59 13.66
N LYS A 33 -1.21 1.42 14.67
CA LYS A 33 -1.64 2.81 14.50
C LYS A 33 -0.65 3.75 15.19
N THR A 34 -0.60 4.97 14.68
CA THR A 34 0.10 6.09 15.33
C THR A 34 -0.62 6.53 16.61
N GLU A 35 0.01 7.39 17.41
CA GLU A 35 -0.58 8.00 18.61
C GLU A 35 -1.85 8.83 18.34
N TRP A 36 -2.05 9.29 17.10
CA TRP A 36 -3.27 9.98 16.67
C TRP A 36 -4.22 9.05 15.89
N GLU A 37 -4.12 7.73 16.11
CA GLU A 37 -4.99 6.68 15.58
C GLU A 37 -4.96 6.48 14.06
N ALA A 38 -4.04 7.13 13.33
CA ALA A 38 -3.87 6.88 11.91
C ALA A 38 -3.25 5.48 11.69
N PRO A 39 -3.87 4.59 10.90
CA PRO A 39 -3.38 3.24 10.66
C PRO A 39 -2.15 3.27 9.73
N ILE A 40 -1.16 2.44 10.03
CA ILE A 40 0.11 2.38 9.29
C ILE A 40 -0.06 1.42 8.11
N GLU A 41 -0.02 1.97 6.90
CA GLU A 41 -0.19 1.20 5.67
C GLU A 41 1.12 0.52 5.27
N LEU A 42 1.04 -0.70 4.76
CA LEU A 42 2.18 -1.37 4.13
C LEU A 42 2.54 -0.67 2.81
N ASN A 43 3.82 -0.66 2.45
CA ASN A 43 4.23 -0.27 1.10
C ASN A 43 3.85 -1.34 0.07
N SER A 44 3.85 -1.00 -1.22
CA SER A 44 3.44 -1.89 -2.31
C SER A 44 4.18 -3.24 -2.32
N SER A 45 5.49 -3.23 -2.02
CA SER A 45 6.29 -4.47 -1.97
C SER A 45 5.94 -5.35 -0.79
N ALA A 46 5.77 -4.78 0.40
CA ALA A 46 5.32 -5.52 1.57
C ALA A 46 3.89 -6.05 1.40
N LYS A 47 3.02 -5.33 0.68
CA LYS A 47 1.70 -5.85 0.29
C LYS A 47 1.85 -7.06 -0.62
N ALA A 48 2.65 -6.97 -1.69
CA ALA A 48 2.86 -8.06 -2.63
C ALA A 48 3.39 -9.32 -1.93
N ASP A 49 4.37 -9.17 -1.04
CA ASP A 49 4.90 -10.27 -0.23
C ASP A 49 3.78 -10.91 0.62
N ALA A 50 2.90 -10.10 1.23
CA ALA A 50 1.75 -10.59 2.00
C ALA A 50 0.68 -11.29 1.13
N TYR A 51 0.43 -10.83 -0.11
CA TYR A 51 -0.45 -11.53 -1.06
C TYR A 51 0.08 -12.92 -1.38
N LEU A 52 1.37 -13.03 -1.70
CA LEU A 52 2.01 -14.30 -2.01
C LEU A 52 1.94 -15.26 -0.82
N GLU A 53 2.30 -14.76 0.37
CA GLU A 53 2.26 -15.53 1.61
C GLU A 53 0.85 -16.07 1.90
N ARG A 54 -0.18 -15.22 1.78
CA ARG A 54 -1.59 -15.61 2.01
C ARG A 54 -2.02 -16.71 1.07
N TYR A 55 -1.72 -16.57 -0.22
CA TYR A 55 -2.05 -17.58 -1.22
C TYR A 55 -1.36 -18.91 -0.91
N GLN A 56 -0.06 -18.88 -0.63
CA GLN A 56 0.76 -20.06 -0.32
C GLN A 56 0.35 -20.75 0.99
N LYS A 57 -0.18 -20.02 1.97
CA LYS A 57 -0.62 -20.60 3.24
C LYS A 57 -2.04 -21.14 3.22
N ALA A 58 -2.97 -20.48 2.51
CA ALA A 58 -4.39 -20.72 2.67
C ALA A 58 -5.11 -21.24 1.43
N ILE A 59 -4.55 -21.06 0.23
CA ILE A 59 -5.21 -21.44 -1.03
C ILE A 59 -4.45 -22.56 -1.72
N GLU A 60 -3.16 -22.35 -2.00
CA GLU A 60 -2.34 -23.30 -2.76
C GLU A 60 -2.29 -24.73 -2.18
N PRO A 61 -2.08 -24.92 -0.86
CA PRO A 61 -1.98 -26.27 -0.29
C PRO A 61 -3.29 -27.05 -0.33
N TYR A 62 -4.41 -26.37 -0.62
CA TYR A 62 -5.75 -26.93 -0.52
C TYR A 62 -6.43 -27.06 -1.88
N LYS A 63 -5.68 -27.09 -2.99
CA LYS A 63 -6.21 -27.20 -4.38
C LYS A 63 -7.16 -28.38 -4.62
N ASP A 64 -7.13 -29.42 -3.78
CA ASP A 64 -8.07 -30.56 -3.85
C ASP A 64 -9.49 -30.22 -3.36
N GLN A 65 -9.64 -29.15 -2.57
CA GLN A 65 -10.91 -28.71 -1.98
C GLN A 65 -11.23 -27.23 -2.26
N CYS A 66 -10.23 -26.37 -2.20
CA CYS A 66 -10.31 -24.97 -2.61
C CYS A 66 -10.20 -24.90 -4.15
N ILE A 67 -11.34 -24.73 -4.81
CA ILE A 67 -11.44 -24.75 -6.28
C ILE A 67 -11.13 -23.41 -6.95
N GLY A 68 -10.73 -22.40 -6.17
CA GLY A 68 -10.28 -21.12 -6.69
C GLY A 68 -10.48 -19.97 -5.71
N SER A 69 -10.18 -18.76 -6.19
CA SER A 69 -10.27 -17.55 -5.39
C SER A 69 -10.44 -16.30 -6.23
N TYR A 70 -11.14 -15.28 -5.72
CA TYR A 70 -11.22 -13.95 -6.31
C TYR A 70 -10.47 -12.93 -5.45
N VAL A 71 -9.48 -12.27 -6.05
CA VAL A 71 -8.64 -11.29 -5.37
C VAL A 71 -9.30 -9.90 -5.37
N PHE A 72 -9.15 -9.17 -4.28
CA PHE A 72 -9.70 -7.85 -4.04
C PHE A 72 -8.61 -6.90 -3.52
N LEU A 73 -8.56 -5.62 -3.90
CA LEU A 73 -9.39 -4.97 -4.91
C LEU A 73 -8.63 -4.98 -6.24
N TRP A 74 -9.14 -5.73 -7.24
CA TRP A 74 -8.63 -5.66 -8.61
C TRP A 74 -9.08 -4.35 -9.28
N GLY A 75 -8.38 -3.27 -8.96
CA GLY A 75 -8.66 -1.91 -9.41
C GLY A 75 -8.11 -0.90 -8.41
N GLN A 76 -8.75 0.26 -8.35
CA GLN A 76 -8.45 1.32 -7.39
C GLN A 76 -9.76 1.86 -6.80
N LYS A 77 -9.73 2.13 -5.48
CA LYS A 77 -10.80 2.81 -4.74
C LYS A 77 -10.18 3.47 -3.51
N GLN A 78 -10.63 4.67 -3.19
CA GLN A 78 -10.37 5.29 -1.90
C GLN A 78 -10.98 4.44 -0.77
N GLU A 79 -10.14 3.99 0.15
CA GLU A 79 -10.56 3.34 1.39
C GLU A 79 -9.47 3.50 2.45
N ARG A 80 -9.69 4.43 3.39
CA ARG A 80 -8.68 5.05 4.28
C ARG A 80 -7.63 5.87 3.54
N THR A 81 -7.01 5.30 2.51
CA THR A 81 -6.05 5.96 1.63
C THR A 81 -6.34 5.57 0.17
N PRO A 82 -5.82 6.31 -0.82
CA PRO A 82 -6.02 5.99 -2.23
C PRO A 82 -5.29 4.70 -2.65
N THR A 83 -4.41 4.18 -1.81
CA THR A 83 -3.55 3.04 -2.10
C THR A 83 -3.86 1.81 -1.27
N TRP A 84 -4.78 1.86 -0.28
CA TRP A 84 -4.88 0.80 0.75
C TRP A 84 -5.12 -0.61 0.18
N TYR A 85 -6.25 -0.81 -0.49
CA TYR A 85 -6.66 -2.14 -0.99
C TYR A 85 -6.54 -2.31 -2.50
N GLY A 86 -6.54 -1.21 -3.25
CA GLY A 86 -6.35 -1.22 -4.70
C GLY A 86 -4.96 -1.75 -5.07
N ILE A 87 -4.90 -2.63 -6.05
CA ILE A 87 -3.63 -3.14 -6.61
C ILE A 87 -3.20 -2.38 -7.88
N PHE A 88 -3.97 -1.38 -8.29
CA PHE A 88 -3.63 -0.41 -9.32
C PHE A 88 -3.59 0.99 -8.70
N LEU A 89 -2.75 1.88 -9.25
CA LEU A 89 -2.86 3.30 -8.96
C LEU A 89 -4.09 3.91 -9.66
N GLU A 90 -4.51 5.09 -9.22
CA GLU A 90 -5.64 5.81 -9.83
C GLU A 90 -5.37 6.15 -11.31
N SER A 91 -4.10 6.39 -11.66
CA SER A 91 -3.63 6.62 -13.03
C SER A 91 -3.54 5.34 -13.88
N GLY A 92 -3.75 4.16 -13.28
CA GLY A 92 -3.88 2.88 -13.97
C GLY A 92 -2.62 2.01 -13.96
N GLU A 93 -1.50 2.46 -13.38
CA GLU A 93 -0.30 1.65 -13.25
C GLU A 93 -0.53 0.44 -12.34
N GLU A 94 0.02 -0.70 -12.74
CA GLU A 94 0.00 -1.92 -11.95
C GLU A 94 1.00 -1.83 -10.80
N THR A 95 0.65 -2.41 -9.65
CA THR A 95 1.57 -2.52 -8.50
C THR A 95 2.14 -3.93 -8.39
N GLU A 96 3.13 -4.13 -7.53
CA GLU A 96 3.75 -5.45 -7.33
C GLU A 96 2.77 -6.55 -6.89
N SER A 97 1.62 -6.18 -6.33
CA SER A 97 0.56 -7.17 -6.06
C SER A 97 0.01 -7.80 -7.34
N VAL A 98 -0.02 -7.07 -8.47
CA VAL A 98 -0.38 -7.60 -9.79
C VAL A 98 0.68 -8.58 -10.30
N ASP A 99 1.98 -8.26 -10.16
CA ASP A 99 3.08 -9.19 -10.49
C ASP A 99 2.93 -10.53 -9.75
N VAL A 100 2.60 -10.46 -8.46
CA VAL A 100 2.37 -11.64 -7.62
C VAL A 100 1.17 -12.43 -8.13
N MET A 101 0.07 -11.78 -8.50
CA MET A 101 -1.08 -12.48 -9.08
C MET A 101 -0.74 -13.11 -10.43
N HIS A 102 0.04 -12.43 -11.28
CA HIS A 102 0.55 -12.99 -12.52
C HIS A 102 1.38 -14.25 -12.25
N TYR A 103 2.31 -14.20 -11.29
CA TYR A 103 3.11 -15.35 -10.88
C TYR A 103 2.26 -16.51 -10.38
N ILE A 104 1.30 -16.23 -9.48
CA ILE A 104 0.39 -17.24 -8.91
C ILE A 104 -0.41 -17.93 -10.01
N TRP A 105 -0.93 -17.19 -10.99
CA TRP A 105 -1.79 -17.74 -12.03
C TRP A 105 -1.05 -18.44 -13.17
N ASN A 106 0.17 -17.98 -13.49
CA ASN A 106 0.92 -18.46 -14.65
C ASN A 106 2.11 -19.35 -14.29
N GLY A 107 2.53 -19.38 -13.02
CA GLY A 107 3.73 -20.09 -12.55
C GLY A 107 5.04 -19.40 -12.91
N GLN A 108 5.00 -18.18 -13.44
CA GLN A 108 6.17 -17.38 -13.82
C GLN A 108 5.89 -15.89 -13.63
N TRP A 109 6.94 -15.14 -13.28
CA TRP A 109 6.87 -13.68 -13.15
C TRP A 109 6.53 -13.03 -14.51
N PRO A 110 5.93 -11.84 -14.53
CA PRO A 110 5.77 -11.09 -15.76
C PRO A 110 7.14 -10.72 -16.35
N GLU A 111 7.18 -10.47 -17.67
CA GLU A 111 8.41 -10.15 -18.38
C GLU A 111 9.02 -8.81 -17.91
N ASN A 112 8.16 -7.85 -17.58
CA ASN A 112 8.53 -6.61 -16.92
C ASN A 112 7.88 -6.61 -15.54
N ARG A 113 8.66 -6.36 -14.49
CA ARG A 113 8.21 -6.34 -13.11
C ARG A 113 8.12 -4.91 -12.62
N THR A 114 7.25 -4.71 -11.66
CA THR A 114 7.08 -3.43 -10.97
C THR A 114 8.32 -3.07 -10.13
N PRO A 115 8.60 -1.76 -9.92
CA PRO A 115 9.62 -1.33 -8.99
C PRO A 115 9.35 -1.85 -7.57
N ARG A 116 10.41 -2.17 -6.84
CA ARG A 116 10.35 -2.55 -5.42
C ARG A 116 10.79 -1.41 -4.51
N LEU A 117 10.22 -1.37 -3.31
CA LEU A 117 10.60 -0.44 -2.25
C LEU A 117 11.29 -1.17 -1.10
N ASP A 118 12.52 -0.77 -0.80
CA ASP A 118 13.32 -1.33 0.30
C ASP A 118 13.10 -0.59 1.62
N SER A 119 12.95 0.74 1.55
CA SER A 119 12.71 1.58 2.72
C SER A 119 12.04 2.88 2.36
N PHE A 120 11.31 3.46 3.31
CA PHE A 120 10.77 4.80 3.21
C PHE A 120 10.90 5.51 4.57
N LEU A 121 11.54 6.67 4.57
CA LEU A 121 11.90 7.42 5.77
C LEU A 121 11.48 8.88 5.65
N LEU A 122 11.05 9.45 6.77
CA LEU A 122 10.80 10.88 6.96
C LEU A 122 11.68 11.36 8.12
N GLU A 123 12.65 12.24 7.84
CA GLU A 123 13.68 12.66 8.79
C GLU A 123 14.42 11.47 9.44
N GLY A 124 14.71 10.45 8.65
CA GLY A 124 15.36 9.22 9.11
C GLY A 124 14.48 8.30 9.96
N LYS A 125 13.19 8.59 10.09
CA LYS A 125 12.21 7.82 10.87
C LYS A 125 11.23 7.08 9.96
N THR A 126 10.70 5.98 10.45
CA THR A 126 9.65 5.20 9.81
C THR A 126 8.25 5.66 10.26
N ALA A 127 7.20 5.13 9.62
CA ALA A 127 5.81 5.34 10.05
C ALA A 127 5.53 4.87 11.50
N TYR A 128 6.35 3.98 12.06
CA TYR A 128 6.16 3.41 13.39
C TYR A 128 6.72 4.29 14.52
N ASP A 129 7.43 5.37 14.18
CA ASP A 129 8.14 6.22 15.14
C ASP A 129 7.33 7.44 15.59
N ASN A 130 6.04 7.53 15.24
CA ASN A 130 5.15 8.68 15.51
C ASN A 130 5.80 10.03 15.14
N VAL A 131 5.86 10.33 13.84
CA VAL A 131 6.56 11.53 13.36
C VAL A 131 5.76 12.81 13.68
N TYR A 132 6.37 13.70 14.46
CA TYR A 132 5.88 15.05 14.72
C TYR A 132 6.76 16.10 14.04
N LEU A 133 6.13 17.02 13.32
CA LEU A 133 6.78 18.11 12.61
C LEU A 133 6.26 19.46 13.12
N GLU A 134 7.09 20.50 13.02
CA GLU A 134 6.70 21.86 13.34
C GLU A 134 6.13 22.57 12.10
N PRO A 135 5.08 23.41 12.25
CA PRO A 135 4.44 24.08 11.13
C PRO A 135 5.42 24.89 10.26
N GLY A 136 5.35 24.69 8.95
CA GLY A 136 6.10 25.50 7.98
C GLY A 136 7.63 25.33 7.99
N LYS A 137 8.18 24.40 8.77
CA LYS A 137 9.61 24.05 8.70
C LYS A 137 9.92 23.13 7.53
N MET A 138 11.18 23.14 7.10
CA MET A 138 11.69 22.24 6.06
C MET A 138 12.15 20.92 6.66
N TYR A 139 11.80 19.84 5.98
CA TYR A 139 12.15 18.45 6.31
C TYR A 139 12.50 17.70 5.02
N SER A 140 13.09 16.51 5.16
CA SER A 140 13.44 15.63 4.05
C SER A 140 12.79 14.26 4.21
N ALA A 141 12.29 13.73 3.09
CA ALA A 141 11.83 12.37 2.98
C ALA A 141 12.67 11.60 1.95
N GLN A 142 12.90 10.32 2.19
CA GLN A 142 13.79 9.48 1.39
C GLN A 142 13.18 8.11 1.17
N VAL A 143 13.15 7.65 -0.07
CA VAL A 143 12.72 6.30 -0.45
C VAL A 143 13.89 5.55 -1.10
N ALA A 144 14.15 4.33 -0.64
CA ALA A 144 15.03 3.40 -1.33
C ALA A 144 14.18 2.50 -2.24
N SER A 145 14.52 2.48 -3.52
CA SER A 145 13.75 1.78 -4.55
C SER A 145 14.68 1.17 -5.59
N THR A 146 14.26 0.04 -6.15
CA THR A 146 14.99 -0.67 -7.20
C THR A 146 14.02 -1.17 -8.25
N ASP A 147 14.41 -1.15 -9.50
CA ASP A 147 13.67 -1.79 -10.58
C ASP A 147 14.30 -3.16 -10.91
N PRO A 148 13.54 -4.28 -10.88
CA PRO A 148 14.08 -5.60 -11.18
C PRO A 148 14.64 -5.74 -12.61
N ASP A 149 14.11 -4.96 -13.55
CA ASP A 149 14.48 -5.00 -14.97
C ASP A 149 15.51 -3.91 -15.34
N GLY A 150 15.85 -3.05 -14.37
CA GLY A 150 16.85 -2.00 -14.51
C GLY A 150 16.32 -0.74 -15.21
N ASP A 151 15.00 -0.56 -15.25
CA ASP A 151 14.38 0.64 -15.79
C ASP A 151 14.68 1.89 -14.95
N ALA A 152 14.65 3.05 -15.61
CA ALA A 152 14.86 4.33 -14.95
C ALA A 152 13.62 4.74 -14.15
N LEU A 153 13.81 5.09 -12.89
CA LEU A 153 12.71 5.41 -11.97
C LEU A 153 12.38 6.90 -11.94
N ALA A 154 11.09 7.22 -12.04
CA ALA A 154 10.54 8.55 -11.82
C ALA A 154 9.77 8.60 -10.49
N TYR A 155 9.84 9.74 -9.80
CA TYR A 155 9.27 9.91 -8.46
C TYR A 155 8.14 10.94 -8.48
N LYS A 156 7.11 10.70 -7.66
CA LYS A 156 6.06 11.68 -7.36
C LYS A 156 5.81 11.68 -5.87
N TRP A 157 5.68 12.87 -5.30
CA TRP A 157 5.48 13.08 -3.89
C TRP A 157 4.22 13.89 -3.65
N GLU A 158 3.42 13.48 -2.66
CA GLU A 158 2.18 14.16 -2.29
C GLU A 158 2.03 14.21 -0.77
N ILE A 159 1.47 15.30 -0.26
CA ILE A 159 1.04 15.39 1.14
C ILE A 159 -0.44 15.67 1.14
N MET A 160 -1.19 14.86 1.88
CA MET A 160 -2.62 14.99 2.05
C MET A 160 -2.95 15.09 3.55
N PRO A 161 -4.02 15.78 3.94
CA PRO A 161 -4.60 15.60 5.27
C PRO A 161 -4.96 14.13 5.50
N GLU A 162 -4.82 13.64 6.74
CA GLU A 162 -5.30 12.30 7.08
C GLU A 162 -6.82 12.22 6.85
N SER A 163 -7.31 11.11 6.28
CA SER A 163 -8.73 10.98 5.94
C SER A 163 -9.61 11.11 7.19
N LYS A 164 -10.66 11.93 7.07
CA LYS A 164 -11.69 12.13 8.08
C LYS A 164 -13.04 11.53 7.67
N ASP A 165 -13.20 11.25 6.38
CA ASP A 165 -14.40 10.63 5.80
C ASP A 165 -14.18 9.12 5.78
N LEU A 166 -14.68 8.46 6.83
CA LEU A 166 -14.42 7.06 7.10
C LEU A 166 -15.73 6.28 6.96
N GLY A 167 -15.81 5.45 5.93
CA GLY A 167 -16.92 4.53 5.69
C GLY A 167 -16.68 3.15 6.30
N ASP A 168 -17.71 2.32 6.29
CA ASP A 168 -17.65 0.91 6.68
C ASP A 168 -18.14 0.02 5.53
N GLY A 169 -17.61 -1.20 5.41
CA GLY A 169 -18.18 -2.22 4.52
C GLY A 169 -18.22 -1.88 3.03
N GLY A 170 -17.30 -1.05 2.54
CA GLY A 170 -17.21 -0.68 1.13
C GLY A 170 -17.98 0.60 0.75
N ASP A 171 -18.44 1.37 1.73
CA ASP A 171 -18.98 2.72 1.52
C ASP A 171 -18.01 3.62 0.72
N PHE A 172 -18.57 4.59 0.00
CA PHE A 172 -17.77 5.61 -0.68
C PHE A 172 -17.11 6.52 0.35
N GLU A 173 -15.81 6.75 0.18
CA GLU A 173 -15.04 7.72 0.94
C GLU A 173 -14.46 8.75 -0.03
N SER A 174 -14.51 10.03 0.35
CA SER A 174 -13.84 11.08 -0.41
C SER A 174 -12.32 11.05 -0.21
N THR A 175 -11.56 11.18 -1.30
CA THR A 175 -10.11 11.30 -1.24
C THR A 175 -9.73 12.71 -0.77
N PRO A 176 -8.92 12.88 0.29
CA PRO A 176 -8.41 14.19 0.66
C PRO A 176 -7.57 14.81 -0.46
N GLU A 177 -7.75 16.10 -0.72
CA GLU A 177 -6.97 16.80 -1.75
C GLU A 177 -5.49 16.93 -1.33
N ALA A 178 -4.58 16.67 -2.28
CA ALA A 178 -3.16 16.90 -2.09
C ALA A 178 -2.86 18.40 -1.96
N ILE A 179 -1.96 18.76 -1.05
CA ILE A 179 -1.54 20.14 -0.80
C ILE A 179 -0.43 20.51 -1.80
N PRO A 180 -0.67 21.41 -2.77
CA PRO A 180 0.32 21.74 -3.78
C PRO A 180 1.44 22.64 -3.22
N GLY A 181 2.61 22.59 -3.87
CA GLY A 181 3.70 23.54 -3.62
C GLY A 181 4.46 23.33 -2.31
N LEU A 182 4.36 22.15 -1.69
CA LEU A 182 5.14 21.81 -0.48
C LEU A 182 6.54 21.27 -0.79
N PHE A 183 6.76 20.70 -1.98
CA PHE A 183 8.05 20.10 -2.37
C PHE A 183 8.91 21.10 -3.15
N GLU A 184 10.22 21.03 -2.94
CA GLU A 184 11.21 21.85 -3.64
C GLU A 184 12.11 21.00 -4.55
N GLY A 185 12.46 21.54 -5.72
CA GLY A 185 13.36 20.88 -6.67
C GLY A 185 12.67 19.87 -7.60
N GLU A 186 13.50 19.16 -8.37
CA GLU A 186 13.03 18.09 -9.24
C GLU A 186 12.71 16.82 -8.44
N PRO A 187 11.63 16.09 -8.77
CA PRO A 187 11.30 14.86 -8.08
C PRO A 187 12.43 13.82 -8.16
N ALA A 188 12.86 13.34 -7.00
CA ALA A 188 13.89 12.33 -6.86
C ALA A 188 13.58 11.39 -5.69
N ALA A 189 14.47 10.41 -5.47
CA ALA A 189 14.37 9.47 -4.34
C ALA A 189 14.45 10.16 -2.97
N GLU A 190 15.11 11.32 -2.90
CA GLU A 190 15.07 12.22 -1.76
C GLU A 190 14.30 13.49 -2.14
N ALA A 191 13.40 13.92 -1.26
CA ALA A 191 12.54 15.07 -1.48
C ALA A 191 12.54 16.00 -0.25
N PRO A 192 13.15 17.19 -0.35
CA PRO A 192 12.95 18.24 0.63
C PRO A 192 11.54 18.82 0.48
N PHE A 193 10.88 19.07 1.60
CA PHE A 193 9.54 19.64 1.61
C PHE A 193 9.29 20.51 2.84
N LYS A 194 8.33 21.41 2.70
CA LYS A 194 7.83 22.25 3.78
C LYS A 194 6.64 21.57 4.45
N ALA A 195 6.70 21.40 5.77
CA ALA A 195 5.55 20.90 6.52
C ALA A 195 4.35 21.85 6.37
N PRO A 196 3.10 21.31 6.31
CA PRO A 196 1.89 22.12 6.30
C PRO A 196 1.87 23.17 7.43
N ALA A 197 1.26 24.32 7.17
CA ALA A 197 1.21 25.42 8.14
C ALA A 197 0.13 25.20 9.23
N GLU A 198 -0.88 24.39 8.93
CA GLU A 198 -1.95 24.08 9.88
C GLU A 198 -1.56 22.87 10.74
N SER A 199 -1.91 22.93 12.02
CA SER A 199 -1.74 21.78 12.91
C SER A 199 -2.76 20.70 12.57
N GLY A 200 -2.32 19.45 12.55
CA GLY A 200 -3.19 18.32 12.24
C GLY A 200 -2.42 17.07 11.82
N ALA A 201 -3.18 15.99 11.59
CA ALA A 201 -2.66 14.76 11.02
C ALA A 201 -2.62 14.86 9.50
N TYR A 202 -1.50 14.43 8.92
CA TYR A 202 -1.24 14.40 7.50
C TYR A 202 -0.58 13.06 7.12
N ARG A 203 -0.55 12.78 5.83
CA ARG A 203 0.11 11.62 5.28
C ARG A 203 0.95 12.03 4.08
N LEU A 204 2.22 11.66 4.13
CA LEU A 204 3.17 11.83 3.04
C LEU A 204 3.16 10.57 2.19
N PHE A 205 2.90 10.71 0.89
CA PHE A 205 2.91 9.64 -0.10
C PHE A 205 4.12 9.80 -1.03
N VAL A 206 4.65 8.66 -1.47
CA VAL A 206 5.59 8.56 -2.57
C VAL A 206 5.10 7.51 -3.56
N TYR A 207 5.21 7.83 -4.85
CA TYR A 207 4.98 6.92 -5.97
C TYR A 207 6.25 6.85 -6.81
N VAL A 208 6.63 5.65 -7.22
CA VAL A 208 7.85 5.37 -7.98
C VAL A 208 7.46 4.62 -9.24
N PHE A 209 7.68 5.22 -10.41
CA PHE A 209 7.22 4.72 -11.71
C PHE A 209 8.40 4.21 -12.55
N ASP A 210 8.19 3.11 -13.26
CA ASP A 210 9.17 2.55 -14.21
C ASP A 210 9.03 3.13 -15.64
N GLY A 211 7.93 3.83 -15.91
CA GLY A 211 7.61 4.34 -17.26
C GLY A 211 7.13 3.26 -18.25
N LYS A 212 6.86 2.04 -17.78
CA LYS A 212 6.30 0.90 -18.53
C LYS A 212 4.86 0.56 -18.13
N GLY A 213 4.25 1.37 -17.29
CA GLY A 213 2.90 1.13 -16.78
C GLY A 213 2.87 0.46 -15.41
N HIS A 214 3.99 0.43 -14.70
CA HIS A 214 4.04 -0.05 -13.32
C HIS A 214 4.49 1.02 -12.34
N ALA A 215 4.08 0.84 -11.09
CA ALA A 215 4.46 1.72 -10.02
C ALA A 215 4.56 1.02 -8.67
N ALA A 216 5.44 1.54 -7.83
CA ALA A 216 5.49 1.26 -6.41
C ALA A 216 4.97 2.44 -5.61
N HIS A 217 4.44 2.19 -4.42
CA HIS A 217 3.95 3.25 -3.54
C HIS A 217 4.26 2.98 -2.08
N ALA A 218 4.48 4.04 -1.31
CA ALA A 218 4.56 4.00 0.15
C ALA A 218 4.00 5.29 0.75
N ASN A 219 3.67 5.25 2.03
CA ASN A 219 3.29 6.45 2.75
C ASN A 219 3.70 6.42 4.23
N ILE A 220 3.83 7.60 4.83
CA ILE A 220 4.11 7.81 6.25
C ILE A 220 3.08 8.80 6.81
N PRO A 221 2.26 8.42 7.80
CA PRO A 221 1.48 9.38 8.56
C PRO A 221 2.41 10.21 9.45
N PHE A 222 2.15 11.50 9.55
CA PHE A 222 2.83 12.42 10.46
C PHE A 222 1.84 13.44 11.03
N PHE A 223 2.24 14.10 12.12
CA PHE A 223 1.42 15.11 12.77
C PHE A 223 2.16 16.45 12.83
N VAL A 224 1.50 17.52 12.41
CA VAL A 224 2.02 18.89 12.54
C VAL A 224 1.52 19.49 13.85
N LYS A 225 2.42 19.92 14.72
CA LYS A 225 2.09 20.51 16.03
C LYS A 225 3.10 21.60 16.41
N GLU A 226 2.61 22.65 17.05
CA GLU A 226 3.44 23.69 17.71
C GLU A 226 4.22 23.17 18.92
#